data_AF-A0AAN7DUC9-F1
#
_entry.id   AF-A0AAN7DUC9-F1
#
_cell.length_a   1.000
_cell.length_b   1.000
_cell.length_c   1.000
_cell.angle_alpha   90.00
_cell.angle_beta   90.00
_cell.angle_gamma   90.00
#
_symmetry.space_group_name_H-M   'P 1'
#
loop_
_entity.id
_entity.type
_entity.pdbx_description
1 polymer ?
#
loop_
_entity_poly.entity_id
_entity_poly.type
_entity_poly.pdbx_seq_one_letter_code
_entity_poly.pdbx_strand_id
1 'polypeptide(L)'
;MHTPFSHMNVRLAKLSADKVLTAPCEATVLYPKSGGNLHCFTAVTPCAVLDILSPPYREEPGRKYSYYHDYPYSTFSAGNRAFIRNGKEEDYAWLAEIETPDDLNICDGKYAGPAIEL
;
A
#
# COMPACT_ATOMS: atom_id res chain seq x y z
N MET A 1 -3.07 -11.40 -32.41
CA MET A 1 -2.91 -11.72 -30.98
C MET A 1 -2.89 -10.39 -30.22
N HIS A 2 -4.03 -10.00 -29.65
CA HIS A 2 -4.12 -8.80 -28.81
C HIS A 2 -3.59 -9.15 -27.42
N THR A 3 -2.60 -8.41 -26.93
CA THR A 3 -2.20 -8.44 -25.52
C THR A 3 -3.33 -7.78 -24.71
N PRO A 4 -4.01 -8.49 -23.79
CA PRO A 4 -5.21 -7.98 -23.11
C PRO A 4 -4.94 -6.88 -22.08
N PHE A 5 -3.68 -6.44 -21.92
CA PHE A 5 -3.25 -5.56 -20.83
C PHE A 5 -2.84 -4.15 -21.28
N SER A 6 -3.10 -3.76 -22.53
CA SER A 6 -2.68 -2.46 -23.09
C SER A 6 -3.38 -1.21 -22.50
N HIS A 7 -4.22 -1.37 -21.46
CA HIS A 7 -5.02 -0.28 -20.87
C HIS A 7 -4.82 -0.10 -19.35
N MET A 8 -4.02 -0.94 -18.69
CA MET A 8 -3.76 -0.78 -17.26
C MET A 8 -2.63 0.25 -17.04
N ASN A 9 -2.93 1.35 -16.36
CA ASN A 9 -1.92 2.33 -15.97
C ASN A 9 -1.12 1.81 -14.78
N VAL A 10 -0.06 1.05 -15.07
CA VAL A 10 0.82 0.45 -14.05
C VAL A 10 2.05 1.32 -13.76
N ARG A 11 2.47 1.35 -12.50
CA ARG A 11 3.67 2.08 -12.07
C ARG A 11 4.61 1.15 -11.30
N LEU A 12 5.91 1.28 -11.55
CA LEU A 12 6.92 0.50 -10.84
C LEU A 12 7.13 1.08 -9.44
N ALA A 13 7.09 0.24 -8.43
CA ALA A 13 7.38 0.57 -7.04
C ALA A 13 8.52 -0.31 -6.50
N LYS A 14 9.25 0.22 -5.51
CA LYS A 14 10.26 -0.52 -4.74
C LYS A 14 9.67 -0.91 -3.39
N LEU A 15 9.83 -2.17 -3.00
CA LEU A 15 9.49 -2.69 -1.69
C LEU A 15 10.26 -1.94 -0.60
N SER A 16 9.54 -1.38 0.37
CA SER A 16 10.12 -0.66 1.50
C SER A 16 10.21 -1.52 2.76
N ALA A 17 9.25 -2.41 2.97
CA ALA A 17 9.21 -3.31 4.12
C ALA A 17 8.33 -4.53 3.78
N ASP A 18 8.80 -5.70 4.16
CA ASP A 18 8.04 -6.95 4.20
C ASP A 18 8.42 -7.67 5.50
N LYS A 19 7.55 -7.53 6.52
CA LYS A 19 7.83 -8.02 7.87
C LYS A 19 6.55 -8.30 8.65
N VAL A 20 6.62 -9.27 9.54
CA VAL A 20 5.60 -9.50 10.57
C VAL A 20 5.87 -8.55 11.74
N LEU A 21 4.84 -7.82 12.17
CA LEU A 21 4.88 -6.99 13.37
C LEU A 21 4.22 -7.73 14.53
N THR A 22 4.85 -7.70 15.71
CA THR A 22 4.32 -8.32 16.92
C THR A 22 4.54 -7.36 18.08
N ALA A 23 3.51 -7.16 18.91
CA ALA A 23 3.63 -6.28 20.07
C ALA A 23 4.54 -6.92 21.15
N PRO A 24 5.37 -6.14 21.84
CA PRO A 24 5.62 -4.71 21.63
C PRO A 24 6.47 -4.45 20.38
N CYS A 25 6.14 -3.40 19.62
CA CYS A 25 6.93 -2.96 18.47
C CYS A 25 7.05 -1.44 18.44
N GLU A 26 8.13 -0.95 17.85
CA GLU A 26 8.33 0.47 17.62
C GLU A 26 7.29 1.04 16.65
N ALA A 27 6.94 2.32 16.83
CA ALA A 27 6.12 3.04 15.87
C ALA A 27 6.82 3.14 14.52
N THR A 28 6.08 2.95 13.44
CA THR A 28 6.58 3.13 12.07
C THR A 28 6.10 4.48 11.53
N VAL A 29 6.96 5.18 10.78
CA VAL A 29 6.65 6.49 10.18
C VAL A 29 6.81 6.41 8.68
N LEU A 30 5.77 6.87 7.97
CA LEU A 30 5.75 7.02 6.52
C LEU A 30 5.55 8.49 6.13
N TYR A 31 6.17 8.87 5.02
CA TYR A 31 6.14 10.23 4.47
C TYR A 31 5.57 10.19 3.05
N PRO A 32 5.09 11.34 2.50
CA PRO A 32 4.46 11.36 1.18
C PRO A 32 5.24 10.72 0.03
N LYS A 33 6.58 10.63 0.13
CA LYS A 33 7.47 10.07 -0.90
C LYS A 33 8.54 9.11 -0.35
N SER A 34 8.46 8.69 0.91
CA SER A 34 9.45 7.79 1.52
C SER A 34 8.86 7.02 2.71
N GLY A 35 9.57 5.98 3.18
CA GLY A 35 9.13 5.18 4.33
C GLY A 35 7.96 4.24 4.05
N GLY A 36 7.65 3.95 2.79
CA GLY A 36 6.56 3.04 2.42
C GLY A 36 5.17 3.69 2.46
N ASN A 37 4.99 4.80 1.75
CA ASN A 37 3.69 5.50 1.65
C ASN A 37 2.54 4.62 1.11
N LEU A 38 2.87 3.58 0.35
CA LEU A 38 1.95 2.53 -0.07
C LEU A 38 2.24 1.29 0.77
N HIS A 39 1.24 0.77 1.45
CA HIS A 39 1.37 -0.36 2.36
C HIS A 39 0.08 -1.19 2.41
N CYS A 40 0.22 -2.44 2.80
CA CYS A 40 -0.87 -3.36 3.06
C CYS A 40 -0.62 -4.02 4.42
N PHE A 41 -1.65 -4.10 5.26
CA PHE A 41 -1.62 -4.86 6.50
C PHE A 41 -2.43 -6.14 6.35
N THR A 42 -1.82 -7.27 6.72
CA THR A 42 -2.51 -8.56 6.83
C THR A 42 -2.45 -9.02 8.27
N ALA A 43 -3.61 -9.15 8.91
CA ALA A 43 -3.69 -9.64 10.28
C ALA A 43 -3.39 -11.16 10.32
N VAL A 44 -2.25 -11.55 10.92
CA VAL A 44 -1.89 -12.97 11.16
C VAL A 44 -2.67 -13.54 12.36
N THR A 45 -2.91 -12.70 13.36
CA THR A 45 -3.77 -12.96 14.53
C THR A 45 -4.68 -11.74 14.72
N PRO A 46 -5.75 -11.83 15.53
CA PRO A 46 -6.49 -10.64 15.95
C PRO A 46 -5.52 -9.59 16.51
N CYS A 47 -5.55 -8.39 15.94
CA CYS A 47 -4.63 -7.31 16.26
C CYS A 47 -5.34 -5.95 16.19
N ALA A 48 -4.75 -4.95 16.84
CA ALA A 48 -5.17 -3.57 16.73
C ALA A 48 -4.00 -2.73 16.19
N VAL A 49 -4.30 -1.82 15.27
CA VAL A 49 -3.36 -0.84 14.72
C VAL A 49 -3.86 0.54 15.10
N LEU A 50 -2.96 1.39 15.60
CA LEU A 50 -3.24 2.79 15.89
C LEU A 50 -2.49 3.66 14.88
N ASP A 51 -3.24 4.32 13.99
CA ASP A 51 -2.68 5.23 12.99
C ASP A 51 -2.93 6.69 13.34
N ILE A 52 -1.89 7.51 13.18
CA ILE A 52 -1.95 8.97 13.31
C ILE A 52 -1.67 9.57 11.94
N LEU A 53 -2.67 10.22 11.35
CA LEU A 53 -2.58 10.82 10.03
C LEU A 53 -2.39 12.34 10.12
N SER A 54 -1.36 12.87 9.45
CA SER A 54 -1.08 14.31 9.43
C SER A 54 -0.67 14.79 8.03
N PRO A 55 -1.54 15.49 7.29
CA PRO A 55 -2.95 15.77 7.60
C PRO A 55 -3.83 14.52 7.38
N PRO A 56 -5.06 14.48 7.96
CA PRO A 56 -6.03 13.44 7.63
C PRO A 56 -6.46 13.50 6.16
N TYR A 57 -6.95 12.38 5.65
CA TYR A 57 -7.54 12.31 4.31
C TYR A 57 -8.67 13.32 4.15
N ARG A 58 -8.82 13.83 2.92
CA ARG A 58 -9.93 14.71 2.52
C ARG A 58 -10.34 14.35 1.10
N GLU A 59 -11.64 14.40 0.83
CA GLU A 59 -12.18 14.17 -0.51
C GLU A 59 -11.83 15.28 -1.51
N GLU A 60 -11.24 16.39 -1.03
CA GLU A 60 -10.67 17.45 -1.86
C GLU A 60 -9.62 16.90 -2.85
N PRO A 61 -9.51 17.50 -4.05
CA PRO A 61 -8.51 17.11 -5.03
C PRO A 61 -7.09 17.06 -4.43
N GLY A 62 -6.47 15.87 -4.48
CA GLY A 62 -5.09 15.64 -4.02
C GLY A 62 -4.92 14.93 -2.68
N ARG A 63 -6.01 14.59 -1.96
CA ARG A 63 -5.93 13.81 -0.69
C ARG A 63 -6.88 12.61 -0.62
N LYS A 64 -7.32 12.12 -1.78
CA LYS A 64 -8.06 10.86 -1.89
C LYS A 64 -7.13 9.68 -1.62
N TYR A 65 -7.66 8.63 -1.01
CA TYR A 65 -7.00 7.34 -0.95
C TYR A 65 -7.32 6.57 -2.25
N SER A 66 -6.32 5.87 -2.78
CA SER A 66 -6.42 4.99 -3.94
C SER A 66 -5.97 3.60 -3.53
N TYR A 67 -6.61 2.58 -4.08
CA TYR A 67 -6.22 1.19 -3.89
C TYR A 67 -5.35 0.74 -5.05
N TYR A 68 -4.43 -0.17 -4.76
CA TYR A 68 -3.51 -0.71 -5.76
C TYR A 68 -3.46 -2.23 -5.64
N HIS A 69 -3.45 -2.89 -6.80
CA HIS A 69 -3.08 -4.29 -6.90
C HIS A 69 -1.62 -4.37 -7.34
N ASP A 70 -0.80 -5.12 -6.60
CA ASP A 70 0.59 -5.37 -6.94
C ASP A 70 0.73 -6.60 -7.83
N TYR A 71 1.68 -6.55 -8.75
CA TYR A 71 2.05 -7.65 -9.63
C TYR A 71 3.55 -7.87 -9.53
N PRO A 72 4.02 -9.12 -9.56
CA PRO A 72 5.45 -9.41 -9.61
C PRO A 72 6.13 -8.62 -10.74
N TYR A 73 7.38 -8.18 -10.51
CA TYR A 73 8.17 -7.44 -11.50
C TYR A 73 8.14 -8.10 -12.89
N SER A 74 8.22 -9.44 -12.93
CA SER A 74 8.25 -10.24 -14.15
C SER A 74 7.03 -10.03 -15.05
N THR A 75 5.85 -9.70 -14.48
CA THR A 75 4.54 -9.63 -15.17
C THR A 75 4.53 -8.71 -16.39
N PHE A 76 5.14 -7.53 -16.26
CA PHE A 76 5.17 -6.51 -17.34
C PHE A 76 6.58 -6.26 -17.90
N SER A 77 7.57 -7.02 -17.44
CA SER A 77 8.99 -6.85 -17.82
C SER A 77 9.36 -7.44 -19.19
N ALA A 78 8.44 -8.18 -19.84
CA ALA A 78 8.64 -8.81 -21.15
C ALA A 78 8.71 -7.76 -22.28
N GLY A 79 9.82 -7.03 -22.34
CA GLY A 79 10.10 -6.00 -23.35
C GLY A 79 11.03 -4.89 -22.89
N ASN A 80 11.16 -4.68 -21.57
CA ASN A 80 11.90 -3.57 -20.98
C ASN A 80 12.94 -4.04 -19.95
N ARG A 81 13.88 -4.88 -20.40
CA ARG A 81 15.05 -5.38 -19.62
C ARG A 81 16.06 -4.27 -19.21
N ALA A 82 15.70 -3.00 -19.36
CA ALA A 82 16.61 -1.87 -19.15
C ALA A 82 16.60 -1.31 -17.73
N PHE A 83 15.54 -1.53 -16.94
CA PHE A 83 15.37 -0.80 -15.67
C PHE A 83 16.12 -1.42 -14.48
N ILE A 84 16.26 -2.75 -14.40
CA ILE A 84 16.90 -3.42 -13.26
C ILE A 84 17.73 -4.60 -13.79
N ARG A 85 19.04 -4.41 -13.90
CA ARG A 85 19.98 -5.43 -14.42
C ARG A 85 20.76 -6.17 -13.33
N ASN A 86 20.42 -5.93 -12.05
CA ASN A 86 21.26 -6.30 -10.91
C ASN A 86 20.70 -7.46 -10.07
N GLY A 87 19.71 -8.21 -10.56
CA GLY A 87 19.17 -9.38 -9.86
C GLY A 87 18.46 -9.06 -8.54
N LYS A 88 17.88 -7.85 -8.42
CA LYS A 88 17.05 -7.41 -7.30
C LYS A 88 15.61 -7.26 -7.74
N GLU A 89 15.11 -8.18 -8.55
CA GLU A 89 13.76 -8.08 -9.11
C GLU A 89 12.71 -8.28 -8.02
N GLU A 90 13.03 -9.06 -6.98
CA GLU A 90 12.20 -9.28 -5.79
C GLU A 90 11.95 -8.01 -4.96
N ASP A 91 12.80 -6.99 -5.09
CA ASP A 91 12.63 -5.69 -4.42
C ASP A 91 11.58 -4.81 -5.12
N TYR A 92 10.97 -5.25 -6.23
CA TYR A 92 10.12 -4.39 -7.05
C TYR A 92 8.81 -5.07 -7.46
N ALA A 93 7.77 -4.27 -7.57
CA ALA A 93 6.46 -4.69 -8.02
C ALA A 93 5.84 -3.63 -8.94
N TRP A 94 4.97 -4.08 -9.85
CA TRP A 94 4.12 -3.19 -10.64
C TRP A 94 2.81 -2.95 -9.90
N LEU A 95 2.46 -1.70 -9.68
CA LEU A 95 1.22 -1.32 -9.03
C LEU A 95 0.22 -0.83 -10.08
N ALA A 96 -0.94 -1.48 -10.15
CA ALA A 96 -2.10 -1.01 -10.92
C ALA A 96 -3.10 -0.38 -9.96
N GLU A 97 -3.54 0.85 -10.24
CA GLU A 97 -4.65 1.45 -9.50
C GLU A 97 -5.93 0.66 -9.78
N ILE A 98 -6.70 0.39 -8.73
CA ILE A 98 -7.99 -0.32 -8.80
C ILE A 98 -9.07 0.52 -8.13
N GLU A 99 -10.34 0.23 -8.45
CA GLU A 99 -11.46 0.72 -7.66
C GLU A 99 -11.43 0.11 -6.25
N THR A 100 -12.27 0.63 -5.35
CA THR A 100 -12.42 0.08 -4.00
C THR A 100 -12.70 -1.42 -4.08
N PRO A 101 -11.91 -2.28 -3.42
CA PRO A 101 -12.13 -3.73 -3.44
C PRO A 101 -13.51 -4.12 -2.90
N ASP A 102 -14.18 -5.06 -3.56
CA ASP A 102 -15.53 -5.53 -3.16
C ASP A 102 -15.54 -6.20 -1.77
N ASP A 103 -14.40 -6.73 -1.34
CA ASP A 103 -14.21 -7.40 -0.05
C ASP A 103 -13.77 -6.46 1.08
N LEU A 104 -13.64 -5.16 0.79
CA LEU A 104 -13.32 -4.16 1.80
C LEU A 104 -14.54 -3.88 2.68
N ASN A 105 -14.54 -4.44 3.88
CA ASN A 105 -15.54 -4.14 4.91
C ASN A 105 -14.93 -3.31 6.05
N ILE A 106 -15.38 -2.06 6.18
CA ILE A 106 -15.01 -1.16 7.28
C ILE A 106 -16.25 -0.93 8.14
N CYS A 107 -16.16 -1.31 9.41
CA CYS A 107 -17.23 -1.12 10.40
C CYS A 107 -16.83 -0.02 11.38
N ASP A 108 -17.51 1.11 11.33
CA ASP A 108 -17.27 2.22 12.24
C ASP A 108 -17.70 1.88 13.68
N GLY A 109 -16.88 2.27 14.64
CA GLY A 109 -17.13 2.10 16.07
C GLY A 109 -17.04 3.43 16.83
N LYS A 110 -17.77 3.54 17.95
CA LYS A 110 -17.60 4.66 18.88
C LYS A 110 -16.47 4.34 19.85
N TYR A 111 -15.53 5.28 20.02
CA TYR A 111 -14.48 5.17 21.01
C TYR A 111 -15.09 5.16 22.43
N ALA A 112 -14.75 4.13 23.20
CA ALA A 112 -15.26 3.89 24.56
C ALA A 112 -14.15 3.91 25.62
N GLY A 113 -12.95 4.41 25.27
CA GLY A 113 -11.84 4.56 26.20
C GLY A 113 -11.92 5.85 27.03
N PRO A 114 -10.85 6.17 27.78
CA PRO A 114 -10.75 7.41 28.54
C PRO A 114 -10.97 8.66 27.70
N ALA A 115 -11.60 9.69 28.27
CA ALA A 115 -11.85 10.96 27.58
C ALA A 115 -10.54 11.55 27.03
N ILE A 116 -10.63 12.08 25.80
CA ILE A 116 -9.54 12.78 25.15
C ILE A 116 -9.76 14.27 25.40
N GLU A 117 -8.83 14.90 26.10
CA GLU A 117 -8.78 16.36 26.25
C GLU A 117 -8.10 16.95 25.02
N LEU A 118 -8.73 17.96 24.41
CA LEU A 118 -8.28 18.63 23.19
C LEU A 118 -7.69 20.01 23.51
#